data_AF-A0A429FB75-F1
#
_entry.id   AF-A0A429FB75-F1
#
_cell.length_a   1.000
_cell.length_b   1.000
_cell.length_c   1.000
_cell.angle_alpha   90.00
_cell.angle_beta   90.00
_cell.angle_gamma   90.00
#
_symmetry.space_group_name_H-M   'P 1'
#
loop_
_entity.id
_entity.type
_entity.pdbx_description
1 polymer ?
#
loop_
_entity_poly.entity_id
_entity_poly.type
_entity_poly.pdbx_seq_one_letter_code
_entity_poly.pdbx_strand_id
1 'polypeptide(L)'
;MLMLRRACMTCPRTAVPGGAHCERCGGDHRRRAGDRVRQAVRRAISRAGGARCRGCGHTFPARAVQVDHIRPLRDGGRDEPGNIQVLCTACHKDKTEDENARRIFRPQS
;
A
#
# COMPACT_ATOMS: atom_id res chain seq x y z
N MET A 1 33.26 -14.15 -19.93
CA MET A 1 32.07 -13.29 -20.01
C MET A 1 32.27 -12.07 -19.10
N LEU A 2 32.45 -10.88 -19.67
CA LEU A 2 32.64 -9.65 -18.90
C LEU A 2 31.28 -9.20 -18.37
N MET A 3 31.00 -9.39 -17.07
CA MET A 3 29.76 -8.89 -16.47
C MET A 3 29.90 -7.39 -16.25
N LEU A 4 29.23 -6.59 -17.09
CA LEU A 4 29.17 -5.14 -16.98
C LEU A 4 28.62 -4.76 -15.59
N ARG A 5 29.51 -4.26 -14.74
CA ARG A 5 29.18 -3.76 -13.40
C ARG A 5 28.43 -2.44 -13.55
N ARG A 6 27.11 -2.46 -13.41
CA ARG A 6 26.25 -1.27 -13.43
C ARG A 6 26.18 -0.64 -12.04
N ALA A 7 25.98 0.68 -11.98
CA ALA A 7 25.68 1.37 -10.74
C ALA A 7 24.26 1.02 -10.25
N CYS A 8 24.07 0.98 -8.94
CA CYS A 8 22.76 0.84 -8.30
C CYS A 8 21.89 2.07 -8.59
N MET A 9 20.62 1.87 -8.93
CA MET A 9 19.70 2.98 -9.27
C MET A 9 19.31 3.90 -8.10
N THR A 10 19.77 3.61 -6.88
CA THR A 10 19.31 4.27 -5.65
C THR A 10 20.46 4.77 -4.77
N CYS A 11 21.72 4.43 -5.08
CA CYS A 11 22.88 4.83 -4.29
C CYS A 11 24.17 4.63 -5.12
N PRO A 12 25.33 5.20 -4.71
CA PRO A 12 26.58 5.13 -5.48
C PRO A 12 27.31 3.76 -5.42
N ARG A 13 26.64 2.68 -4.99
CA ARG A 13 27.25 1.34 -4.93
C ARG A 13 27.00 0.53 -6.21
N THR A 14 27.80 -0.51 -6.42
CA THR A 14 27.66 -1.42 -7.56
C THR A 14 26.43 -2.31 -7.42
N ALA A 15 25.62 -2.42 -8.48
CA ALA A 15 24.49 -3.33 -8.52
C ALA A 15 24.96 -4.80 -8.54
N VAL A 16 24.10 -5.70 -8.06
CA VAL A 16 24.35 -7.15 -8.22
C VAL A 16 24.40 -7.50 -9.72
N PRO A 17 25.19 -8.48 -10.14
CA PRO A 17 25.21 -8.90 -11.55
C PRO A 17 23.80 -9.24 -12.05
N GLY A 18 23.36 -8.58 -13.12
CA GLY A 18 22.00 -8.74 -13.67
C GLY A 18 20.88 -8.02 -12.90
N GLY A 19 21.17 -7.30 -11.83
CA GLY A 19 20.19 -6.55 -11.03
C GLY A 19 20.26 -5.03 -11.22
N ALA A 20 19.18 -4.34 -10.84
CA ALA A 20 19.09 -2.87 -10.83
C ALA A 20 19.63 -2.22 -9.54
N HIS A 21 19.80 -3.01 -8.48
CA HIS A 21 20.18 -2.53 -7.15
C HIS A 21 21.36 -3.32 -6.59
N CYS A 22 22.12 -2.71 -5.67
CA CYS A 22 23.17 -3.39 -4.91
C CYS A 22 22.56 -4.29 -3.82
N GLU A 23 23.34 -5.22 -3.23
CA GLU A 23 22.85 -6.19 -2.23
C GLU A 23 22.08 -5.55 -1.06
N ARG A 24 22.46 -4.33 -0.64
CA ARG A 24 21.77 -3.59 0.44
C ARG A 24 20.54 -2.82 -0.03
N CYS A 25 20.52 -2.33 -1.28
CA CYS A 25 19.35 -1.62 -1.82
C CYS A 25 18.32 -2.60 -2.43
N GLY A 26 18.76 -3.78 -2.89
CA GLY A 26 17.89 -4.87 -3.35
C GLY A 26 17.11 -5.53 -2.22
N GLY A 27 17.58 -5.38 -0.97
CA GLY A 27 16.80 -5.67 0.24
C GLY A 27 15.83 -4.55 0.65
N ASP A 28 15.97 -3.33 0.10
CA ASP A 28 15.04 -2.19 0.31
C ASP A 28 13.93 -2.16 -0.75
N HIS A 29 13.52 -3.33 -1.26
CA HIS A 29 12.10 -3.53 -1.57
C HIS A 29 11.38 -3.56 -0.24
N ARG A 30 11.25 -2.38 0.37
CA ARG A 30 10.47 -2.09 1.56
C ARG A 30 9.12 -2.75 1.36
N ARG A 31 8.96 -4.00 1.84
CA ARG A 31 7.72 -4.38 2.50
C ARG A 31 7.67 -3.37 3.63
N ARG A 32 6.99 -2.24 3.40
CA ARG A 32 6.80 -1.22 4.43
C ARG A 32 6.39 -2.01 5.67
N ALA A 33 7.14 -1.91 6.75
CA ALA A 33 6.82 -2.64 7.97
C ALA A 33 5.36 -2.41 8.37
N GLY A 34 4.80 -1.25 7.98
CA GLY A 34 3.39 -0.92 8.05
C GLY A 34 2.52 -1.32 6.84
N ASP A 35 2.66 -2.54 6.31
CA ASP A 35 1.62 -3.16 5.46
C ASP A 35 1.24 -4.57 5.94
N ARG A 36 1.71 -5.00 7.11
CA ARG A 36 1.51 -6.36 7.62
C ARG A 36 0.06 -6.59 8.02
N VAL A 37 -0.56 -5.62 8.68
CA VAL A 37 -1.95 -5.74 9.14
C VAL A 37 -2.89 -5.75 7.94
N ARG A 38 -2.70 -4.79 7.02
CA ARG A 38 -3.43 -4.71 5.76
C ARG A 38 -3.33 -6.00 4.94
N GLN A 39 -2.14 -6.62 4.86
CA GLN A 39 -1.95 -7.91 4.18
C GLN A 39 -2.65 -9.07 4.90
N ALA A 40 -2.61 -9.12 6.24
CA ALA A 40 -3.31 -10.14 7.01
C ALA A 40 -4.82 -10.10 6.77
N VAL A 41 -5.41 -8.89 6.78
CA VAL A 41 -6.83 -8.67 6.50
C VAL A 41 -7.18 -9.08 5.05
N ARG A 42 -6.35 -8.70 4.05
CA ARG A 42 -6.56 -9.17 2.67
C ARG A 42 -6.65 -10.69 2.58
N ARG A 43 -5.71 -11.40 3.21
CA ARG A 43 -5.68 -12.87 3.20
C ARG A 43 -6.93 -13.46 3.86
N ALA A 44 -7.41 -12.86 4.96
CA ALA A 44 -8.64 -13.29 5.63
C ALA A 44 -9.86 -13.15 4.71
N ILE A 45 -10.01 -12.01 4.03
CA ILE A 45 -11.10 -11.76 3.08
C ILE A 45 -11.03 -12.71 1.89
N SER A 46 -9.84 -12.94 1.33
CA SER A 46 -9.68 -13.90 0.23
C SER A 46 -10.11 -15.31 0.63
N ARG A 47 -9.80 -15.75 1.85
CA ARG A 47 -10.27 -17.05 2.36
C ARG A 47 -11.79 -17.08 2.59
N ALA A 48 -12.38 -15.98 3.03
CA ALA A 48 -13.81 -15.87 3.27
C ALA A 48 -14.63 -15.71 1.97
N GLY A 49 -13.99 -15.40 0.84
CA GLY A 49 -14.65 -15.17 -0.45
C GLY A 49 -15.28 -13.78 -0.62
N GLY A 50 -15.37 -12.99 0.44
CA GLY A 50 -15.94 -11.65 0.42
C GLY A 50 -15.91 -10.95 1.78
N ALA A 51 -16.37 -9.70 1.81
CA ALA A 51 -16.45 -8.91 3.02
C ALA A 51 -17.50 -7.81 2.91
N ARG A 52 -17.99 -7.36 4.08
CA ARG A 52 -18.89 -6.22 4.21
C ARG A 52 -18.11 -4.91 4.08
N CYS A 53 -18.54 -4.04 3.17
CA CYS A 53 -17.99 -2.70 3.00
C CYS A 53 -18.35 -1.82 4.20
N ARG A 54 -17.38 -1.09 4.77
CA ARG A 54 -17.62 -0.12 5.85
C ARG A 54 -18.41 1.09 5.35
N GLY A 55 -18.17 1.53 4.12
CA GLY A 55 -18.81 2.72 3.54
C GLY A 55 -20.31 2.55 3.33
N CYS A 56 -20.71 1.58 2.51
CA CYS A 56 -22.12 1.36 2.14
C CYS A 56 -22.81 0.22 2.90
N GLY A 57 -22.08 -0.61 3.65
CA GLY A 57 -22.68 -1.68 4.45
C GLY A 57 -23.06 -2.96 3.71
N HIS A 58 -22.94 -3.03 2.38
CA HIS A 58 -23.19 -4.24 1.60
C HIS A 58 -21.99 -5.20 1.57
N THR A 59 -22.25 -6.48 1.31
CA THR A 59 -21.22 -7.52 1.13
C THR A 59 -20.82 -7.66 -0.33
N PHE A 60 -19.52 -7.73 -0.59
CA PHE A 60 -18.97 -7.84 -1.93
C PHE A 60 -17.99 -9.02 -2.01
N PRO A 61 -17.81 -9.63 -3.20
CA PRO A 61 -16.80 -10.67 -3.39
C PRO A 61 -15.40 -10.11 -3.15
N ALA A 62 -14.45 -10.96 -2.75
CA ALA A 62 -13.10 -10.56 -2.37
C ALA A 62 -12.38 -9.72 -3.46
N ARG A 63 -12.67 -9.98 -4.74
CA ARG A 63 -12.14 -9.22 -5.88
C ARG A 63 -12.68 -7.79 -6.03
N ALA A 64 -13.80 -7.47 -5.39
CA ALA A 64 -14.50 -6.19 -5.48
C ALA A 64 -14.36 -5.35 -4.20
N VAL A 65 -13.50 -5.76 -3.27
CA VAL A 65 -13.18 -5.01 -2.05
C VAL A 65 -11.70 -4.67 -1.98
N GLN A 66 -11.42 -3.55 -1.32
CA GLN A 66 -10.10 -3.02 -1.03
C GLN A 66 -9.91 -2.93 0.48
N VAL A 67 -8.73 -3.35 0.93
CA VAL A 67 -8.28 -3.15 2.31
C VAL A 67 -7.41 -1.91 2.35
N ASP A 68 -7.89 -0.92 3.10
CA ASP A 68 -7.42 0.45 3.05
C ASP A 68 -7.23 1.04 4.44
N HIS A 69 -6.33 2.02 4.57
CA HIS A 69 -6.11 2.72 5.83
C HIS A 69 -7.20 3.77 6.05
N ILE A 70 -7.77 3.86 7.27
CA ILE A 70 -8.77 4.89 7.62
C ILE A 70 -8.15 6.28 7.51
N ARG A 71 -7.01 6.49 8.17
CA ARG A 71 -6.10 7.60 7.96
C ARG A 71 -4.91 7.10 7.12
N PRO A 72 -4.66 7.67 5.93
CA PRO A 72 -3.55 7.27 5.08
C PRO A 72 -2.19 7.39 5.78
N LEU A 73 -1.27 6.46 5.49
CA LEU A 73 0.10 6.50 6.04
C LEU A 73 0.81 7.83 5.74
N ARG A 74 0.61 8.36 4.53
CA ARG A 74 1.16 9.66 4.09
C ARG A 74 0.64 10.87 4.88
N ASP A 75 -0.52 10.73 5.52
CA ASP A 75 -1.14 11.79 6.31
C ASP A 75 -0.95 11.53 7.82
N GLY A 76 0.00 10.66 8.20
CA GLY A 76 0.33 10.33 9.59
C GLY A 76 -0.44 9.14 10.17
N GLY A 77 -1.14 8.37 9.34
CA GLY A 77 -1.73 7.10 9.78
C GLY A 77 -0.68 6.03 10.06
N ARG A 78 -1.06 5.02 10.86
CA ARG A 78 -0.23 3.84 11.15
C ARG A 78 -0.88 2.56 10.61
N ASP A 79 -0.09 1.52 10.40
CA ASP A 79 -0.60 0.21 10.02
C ASP A 79 -0.95 -0.61 11.26
N GLU A 80 -2.08 -0.26 11.85
CA GLU A 80 -2.60 -0.91 13.05
C GLU A 80 -4.02 -1.40 12.80
N PRO A 81 -4.50 -2.46 13.48
CA PRO A 81 -5.83 -3.01 13.24
C PRO A 81 -6.95 -1.97 13.31
N GLY A 82 -6.85 -1.00 14.22
CA GLY A 82 -7.82 0.09 14.37
C GLY A 82 -7.79 1.13 13.25
N ASN A 83 -6.77 1.15 12.40
CA ASN A 83 -6.66 2.04 11.25
C ASN A 83 -6.89 1.32 9.92
N ILE A 84 -7.40 0.08 9.92
CA ILE A 84 -7.71 -0.68 8.70
C ILE A 84 -9.21 -0.79 8.53
N GLN A 85 -9.68 -0.55 7.30
CA GLN A 85 -11.07 -0.77 6.89
C GLN A 85 -11.17 -1.51 5.57
N VAL A 86 -12.34 -2.09 5.31
CA VAL A 86 -12.67 -2.76 4.06
C VAL A 86 -13.70 -1.93 3.31
N LEU A 87 -13.43 -1.58 2.07
CA LEU A 87 -14.31 -0.77 1.22
C LEU A 87 -14.56 -1.49 -0.10
N CYS A 88 -15.75 -1.37 -0.68
CA CYS A 88 -15.94 -1.77 -2.07
C CYS A 88 -15.19 -0.81 -3.00
N THR A 89 -14.99 -1.19 -4.26
CA THR A 89 -14.28 -0.37 -5.25
C THR A 89 -14.85 1.06 -5.37
N ALA A 90 -16.18 1.21 -5.30
CA ALA A 90 -16.83 2.52 -5.39
C ALA A 90 -16.49 3.39 -4.16
N CYS A 91 -16.78 2.92 -2.94
CA CYS A 91 -16.48 3.66 -1.72
C CYS A 91 -14.97 3.94 -1.54
N HIS A 92 -14.11 3.04 -2.03
CA HIS A 92 -12.65 3.27 -2.00
C HIS A 92 -12.24 4.40 -2.95
N LYS A 93 -12.85 4.49 -4.12
CA LYS A 93 -12.66 5.59 -5.06
C LYS A 93 -13.11 6.91 -4.46
N ASP A 94 -14.32 6.97 -3.91
CA ASP A 94 -14.88 8.18 -3.29
C ASP A 94 -13.97 8.68 -2.15
N LYS A 95 -13.52 7.78 -1.26
CA LYS A 95 -12.55 8.11 -0.21
C LYS A 95 -11.25 8.67 -0.77
N THR A 96 -10.72 8.08 -1.84
CA THR A 96 -9.46 8.52 -2.45
C THR A 96 -9.59 9.93 -3.03
N GLU A 97 -10.72 10.22 -3.68
CA GLU A 97 -11.04 11.55 -4.23
C GLU A 97 -11.16 12.60 -3.11
N ASP A 98 -11.92 12.30 -2.06
CA ASP A 98 -12.06 13.16 -0.88
C ASP A 98 -10.71 13.47 -0.21
N GLU A 99 -9.88 12.46 -0.03
CA GLU A 99 -8.56 12.64 0.55
C GLU A 99 -7.65 13.50 -0.31
N ASN A 100 -7.68 13.31 -1.63
CA ASN A 100 -6.93 14.13 -2.56
C ASN A 100 -7.41 15.58 -2.54
N ALA A 101 -8.72 15.80 -2.54
CA ALA A 101 -9.31 17.14 -2.43
C ALA A 101 -8.83 17.84 -1.16
N ARG A 102 -8.89 17.17 0.01
CA ARG A 102 -8.40 17.73 1.29
C ARG A 102 -6.93 18.13 1.29
N ARG A 103 -6.11 17.50 0.44
CA ARG A 103 -4.68 17.81 0.33
C ARG A 103 -4.40 18.98 -0.59
N ILE A 104 -5.20 19.14 -1.66
CA ILE A 104 -5.08 20.28 -2.58
C ILE A 104 -5.53 21.56 -1.89
N PHE A 105 -6.63 21.50 -1.12
CA PHE A 105 -7.23 22.66 -0.47
C PHE A 105 -6.73 22.93 0.95
N ARG A 106 -5.52 22.49 1.33
CA ARG A 106 -4.98 22.79 2.67
C ARG A 106 -4.48 24.25 2.69
N PRO A 107 -5.18 25.22 3.32
CA PRO A 107 -4.62 26.55 3.48
C PRO A 107 -3.34 26.41 4.30
N GLN A 108 -2.24 26.93 3.76
CA GLN A 108 -1.01 27.08 4.51
C GLN A 108 -1.30 28.15 5.57
N SER A 109 -1.53 27.71 6.80
CA SER A 109 -1.52 28.60 7.99
C SER A 109 -0.11 29.06 8.27
#